data_AF-A0AAW1P846-F1
#
_entry.id   AF-A0AAW1P846-F1
#
_cell.length_a   1.000
_cell.length_b   1.000
_cell.length_c   1.000
_cell.angle_alpha   90.00
_cell.angle_beta   90.00
_cell.angle_gamma   90.00
#
_symmetry.space_group_name_H-M   'P 1'
#
loop_
_entity.id
_entity.type
_entity.pdbx_description
1 polymer ?
#
loop_
_entity_poly.entity_id
_entity_poly.type
_entity_poly.pdbx_seq_one_letter_code
_entity_poly.pdbx_strand_id
1 'polypeptide(L)'
;MGRWKPGQFPAGPPENYNPDDPYADPVALVEFREYAVRQKKVQVEKAKVLRQQLTRCYKTEGVNHFENCRNLRVAYMEAIKNVGVHRGNRLEDDKPVQLPE
;
A
#
# COMPACT_ATOMS: atom_id res chain seq x y z
N MET A 1 3.58 -7.51 32.05
CA MET A 1 4.53 -7.70 30.94
C MET A 1 3.83 -8.47 29.83
N GLY A 2 3.34 -7.78 28.81
CA GLY A 2 2.63 -8.40 27.68
C GLY A 2 3.62 -9.05 26.71
N ARG A 3 3.40 -10.34 26.42
CA ARG A 3 4.22 -11.15 25.51
C ARG A 3 4.02 -10.66 24.07
N TRP A 4 4.88 -9.78 23.58
CA TRP A 4 4.93 -9.47 22.15
C TRP A 4 5.36 -10.75 21.40
N LYS A 5 4.43 -11.36 20.66
CA LYS A 5 4.75 -12.45 19.74
C LYS A 5 5.08 -11.82 18.38
N PRO A 6 6.33 -11.88 17.89
CA PRO A 6 6.65 -11.45 16.54
C PRO A 6 5.83 -12.25 15.52
N GLY A 7 5.22 -11.57 14.55
CA GLY A 7 4.82 -12.18 13.28
C GLY A 7 3.36 -12.63 13.12
N GLN A 8 2.45 -12.36 14.05
CA GLN A 8 1.02 -12.66 13.85
C GLN A 8 0.25 -11.36 13.57
N PHE A 9 0.17 -10.99 12.29
CA PHE A 9 -0.79 -9.99 11.82
C PHE A 9 -2.06 -10.72 11.37
N PRO A 10 -3.27 -10.24 11.71
CA PRO A 10 -4.49 -10.80 11.14
C PRO A 10 -4.44 -10.67 9.61
N ALA A 11 -4.78 -11.77 8.92
CA ALA A 11 -4.66 -11.88 7.47
C ALA A 11 -5.71 -11.03 6.72
N GLY A 12 -6.87 -10.84 7.34
CA GLY A 12 -8.03 -10.19 6.73
C GLY A 12 -8.58 -9.01 7.54
N PRO A 13 -9.63 -8.37 7.01
CA PRO A 13 -10.42 -7.38 7.75
C PRO A 13 -11.13 -8.02 8.97
N PRO A 14 -11.50 -7.22 9.98
CA PRO A 14 -12.32 -7.72 11.09
C PRO A 14 -13.73 -8.12 10.60
N GLU A 15 -14.23 -9.28 11.04
CA GLU A 15 -15.51 -9.86 10.61
C GLU A 15 -16.73 -8.99 11.00
N ASN A 16 -16.63 -8.23 12.10
CA ASN A 16 -17.73 -7.46 12.68
C ASN A 16 -17.81 -6.00 12.20
N TYR A 17 -17.00 -5.58 11.23
CA TYR A 17 -17.01 -4.20 10.75
C TYR A 17 -18.10 -3.96 9.70
N ASN A 18 -19.11 -3.16 10.03
CA ASN A 18 -20.14 -2.72 9.09
C ASN A 18 -19.76 -1.36 8.48
N PRO A 19 -19.62 -1.25 7.14
CA PRO A 19 -19.33 0.03 6.49
C PRO A 19 -20.50 1.03 6.55
N ASP A 20 -21.75 0.58 6.66
CA ASP A 20 -22.93 1.46 6.70
C ASP A 20 -23.15 2.13 8.07
N ASP A 21 -22.69 1.48 9.14
CA ASP A 21 -22.62 2.07 10.49
C ASP A 21 -21.24 1.83 11.14
N PRO A 22 -20.25 2.68 10.83
CA PRO A 22 -18.87 2.51 11.30
C PRO A 22 -18.68 2.65 12.81
N TYR A 23 -19.67 3.19 13.53
CA TYR A 23 -19.55 3.56 14.94
C TYR A 23 -20.29 2.60 15.87
N ALA A 24 -20.99 1.59 15.34
CA ALA A 24 -21.70 0.58 16.12
C ALA A 24 -20.78 -0.12 17.13
N ASP A 25 -19.57 -0.51 16.69
CA ASP A 25 -18.59 -1.21 17.52
C ASP A 25 -17.23 -0.48 17.54
N PRO A 26 -16.82 0.12 18.69
CA PRO A 26 -15.57 0.89 18.76
C PRO A 26 -14.32 0.03 18.58
N VAL A 27 -14.38 -1.26 18.94
CA VAL A 27 -13.25 -2.20 18.79
C VAL A 27 -13.05 -2.56 17.31
N ALA A 28 -14.12 -2.96 16.63
CA ALA A 28 -14.07 -3.30 15.21
C ALA A 28 -13.59 -2.13 14.35
N LEU A 29 -13.97 -0.89 14.70
CA LEU A 29 -13.49 0.32 14.03
C LEU A 29 -11.98 0.50 14.14
N VAL A 30 -11.38 0.27 15.32
CA VAL A 30 -9.94 0.41 15.52
C VAL A 30 -9.18 -0.68 14.76
N GLU A 31 -9.64 -1.93 14.84
CA GLU A 31 -9.06 -3.05 14.12
C GLU A 31 -9.11 -2.85 12.59
N PHE A 32 -10.22 -2.32 12.08
CA PHE A 32 -10.36 -1.98 10.67
C PHE A 32 -9.39 -0.88 10.25
N ARG A 33 -9.20 0.16 11.08
CA ARG A 33 -8.21 1.23 10.82
C ARG A 33 -6.79 0.67 10.78
N GLU A 34 -6.44 -0.23 11.69
CA GLU A 34 -5.14 -0.90 11.70
C GLU A 34 -4.91 -1.72 10.43
N TYR A 35 -5.94 -2.48 10.01
CA TYR A 35 -5.92 -3.23 8.76
C TYR A 35 -5.76 -2.30 7.54
N ALA A 36 -6.55 -1.23 7.45
CA ALA A 36 -6.50 -0.28 6.35
C ALA A 36 -5.13 0.41 6.23
N VAL A 37 -4.55 0.83 7.35
CA VAL A 37 -3.19 1.41 7.38
C VAL A 37 -2.15 0.38 6.94
N ARG A 38 -2.30 -0.89 7.34
CA ARG A 38 -1.40 -1.97 6.90
C ARG A 38 -1.47 -2.18 5.40
N GLN A 39 -2.66 -2.20 4.80
CA GLN A 39 -2.83 -2.32 3.35
C GLN A 39 -2.19 -1.14 2.60
N LYS A 40 -2.37 0.09 3.10
CA LYS A 40 -1.68 1.27 2.55
C LYS A 40 -0.16 1.14 2.64
N LYS A 41 0.38 0.62 3.76
CA LYS A 41 1.82 0.33 3.89
C LYS A 41 2.29 -0.73 2.88
N VAL A 42 1.52 -1.80 2.66
CA VAL A 42 1.85 -2.82 1.65
C VAL A 42 1.95 -2.21 0.25
N GLN A 43 1.02 -1.33 -0.11
CA GLN A 43 1.09 -0.62 -1.41
C GLN A 43 2.33 0.28 -1.52
N VAL A 44 2.71 0.97 -0.44
CA VAL A 44 3.95 1.76 -0.38
C VAL A 44 5.18 0.88 -0.57
N GLU A 45 5.23 -0.28 0.09
CA GLU A 45 6.35 -1.21 -0.08
C GLU A 45 6.42 -1.79 -1.49
N LYS A 46 5.28 -2.09 -2.14
CA LYS A 46 5.25 -2.48 -3.56
C LYS A 46 5.87 -1.41 -4.46
N ALA A 47 5.53 -0.14 -4.25
CA ALA A 47 6.13 0.96 -5.00
C ALA A 47 7.65 1.10 -4.74
N LYS A 48 8.10 0.84 -3.51
CA LYS A 48 9.54 0.84 -3.17
C LYS A 48 10.30 -0.28 -3.89
N VAL A 49 9.72 -1.48 -4.01
CA VAL A 49 10.33 -2.58 -4.78
C VAL A 49 10.51 -2.19 -6.24
N LEU A 50 9.48 -1.62 -6.87
CA LEU A 50 9.57 -1.11 -8.25
C LEU A 50 10.66 -0.03 -8.39
N ARG A 51 10.76 0.89 -7.42
CA ARG A 51 11.82 1.90 -7.40
C ARG A 51 13.22 1.29 -7.34
N GLN A 52 13.43 0.27 -6.50
CA GLN A 52 14.72 -0.42 -6.40
C GLN A 52 15.08 -1.12 -7.72
N GLN A 53 14.12 -1.78 -8.36
CA GLN A 53 14.30 -2.41 -9.67
C GLN A 53 14.63 -1.38 -10.75
N LEU A 54 13.93 -0.24 -10.74
CA LEU A 54 14.19 0.86 -11.67
C LEU A 54 15.60 1.44 -11.47
N THR A 55 16.01 1.72 -10.23
CA THR A 55 17.37 2.17 -9.92
C THR A 55 18.42 1.16 -10.38
N ARG A 56 18.16 -0.15 -10.22
CA ARG A 56 19.05 -1.19 -10.73
C ARG A 56 19.14 -1.14 -12.26
N CYS A 57 18.00 -1.05 -12.96
CA CYS A 57 17.95 -0.95 -14.42
C CYS A 57 18.75 0.24 -14.95
N TYR A 58 18.59 1.42 -14.34
CA TYR A 58 19.35 2.62 -14.70
C TYR A 58 20.86 2.44 -14.49
N LYS A 59 21.28 1.72 -13.44
CA LYS A 59 22.69 1.44 -13.18
C LYS A 59 23.28 0.40 -14.13
N THR A 60 22.50 -0.56 -14.62
CA THR A 60 23.00 -1.65 -15.49
C THR A 60 23.02 -1.26 -16.96
N GLU A 61 21.99 -0.57 -17.45
CA GLU A 61 21.84 -0.24 -18.88
C GLU A 61 22.69 0.96 -19.33
N GLY A 62 23.03 1.88 -18.41
CA GLY A 62 23.80 3.06 -18.72
C GLY A 62 23.09 3.97 -19.73
N VAL A 63 23.55 4.01 -20.98
CA VAL A 63 23.00 4.89 -22.03
C VAL A 63 21.64 4.40 -22.54
N ASN A 64 21.39 3.09 -22.56
CA ASN A 64 20.18 2.49 -23.14
C ASN A 64 18.96 2.48 -22.21
N HIS A 65 19.05 3.12 -21.04
CA HIS A 65 17.99 3.10 -20.03
C HIS A 65 16.66 3.72 -20.51
N PHE A 66 16.68 4.60 -21.53
CA PHE A 66 15.48 5.22 -22.07
C PHE A 66 14.50 4.21 -22.70
N GLU A 67 15.02 3.19 -23.37
CA GLU A 67 14.23 2.16 -24.03
C GLU A 67 13.99 0.98 -23.09
N ASN A 68 15.06 0.42 -22.53
CA ASN A 68 15.00 -0.81 -21.74
C ASN A 68 14.27 -0.64 -20.40
N CYS A 69 14.41 0.52 -19.73
CA CYS A 69 13.75 0.76 -18.44
C CYS A 69 12.37 1.44 -18.57
N ARG A 70 11.84 1.62 -19.79
CA ARG A 70 10.56 2.33 -20.04
C ARG A 70 9.39 1.67 -19.31
N ASN A 71 9.26 0.35 -19.41
CA ASN A 71 8.14 -0.38 -18.82
C ASN A 71 8.15 -0.31 -17.29
N LEU A 72 9.34 -0.46 -16.68
CA LEU A 72 9.51 -0.31 -15.23
C LEU A 72 9.22 1.13 -14.77
N ARG A 73 9.60 2.14 -15.56
CA ARG A 73 9.29 3.54 -15.29
C ARG A 73 7.78 3.77 -15.31
N VAL A 74 7.07 3.28 -16.33
CA VAL A 74 5.60 3.42 -16.44
C VAL A 74 4.91 2.73 -15.26
N ALA A 75 5.29 1.49 -14.96
CA ALA A 75 4.73 0.75 -13.83
C ALA A 75 5.00 1.44 -12.48
N TYR A 76 6.19 2.01 -12.28
CA TYR A 76 6.48 2.81 -11.07
C TYR A 76 5.63 4.08 -11.02
N MET A 77 5.50 4.80 -12.14
CA MET A 77 4.68 6.02 -12.22
C MET A 77 3.19 5.73 -11.97
N GLU A 78 2.69 4.56 -12.36
CA GLU A 78 1.33 4.11 -12.03
C GLU A 78 1.22 3.74 -10.55
N ALA A 79 2.20 3.02 -10.01
CA ALA A 79 2.23 2.60 -8.61
C ALA A 79 2.31 3.78 -7.62
N ILE A 80 2.83 4.95 -8.00
CA ILE A 80 2.90 6.12 -7.11
C ILE A 80 1.66 7.01 -7.12
N LYS A 81 0.80 6.92 -8.15
CA LYS A 81 -0.30 7.90 -8.38
C LYS A 81 -1.28 7.99 -7.22
N ASN A 82 -1.47 6.91 -6.45
CA ASN A 82 -2.42 6.84 -5.33
C ASN A 82 -1.82 6.25 -4.06
N VAL A 83 -0.48 6.22 -3.96
CA VAL A 83 0.22 5.53 -2.88
C VAL A 83 0.88 6.55 -1.96
N GLY A 84 0.36 6.66 -0.73
CA GLY A 84 0.88 7.55 0.30
C GLY A 84 0.02 7.59 1.57
N VAL A 85 0.66 7.80 2.72
CA VAL A 85 -0.01 8.06 4.01
C VAL A 85 -0.21 9.58 4.22
N HIS A 86 0.45 10.43 3.42
CA HIS A 86 0.38 11.89 3.50
C HIS A 86 -0.02 12.52 2.17
N ARG A 87 -0.66 13.69 2.25
CA ARG A 87 -1.41 14.45 1.24
C ARG A 87 -0.64 14.88 -0.04
N GLY A 88 0.55 14.34 -0.31
CA GLY A 88 1.40 14.74 -1.45
C GLY A 88 1.04 14.12 -2.80
N ASN A 89 0.34 12.97 -2.81
CA ASN A 89 0.01 12.22 -4.03
C ASN A 89 -1.51 12.10 -4.26
N ARG A 90 -2.33 13.06 -3.82
CA ARG A 90 -3.78 13.03 -4.09
C ARG A 90 -4.07 13.57 -5.49
N LEU A 91 -4.04 12.70 -6.49
CA LEU A 91 -5.04 12.77 -7.54
C LEU A 91 -6.33 12.22 -6.91
N GLU A 92 -7.45 12.88 -7.15
CA GLU A 92 -8.75 12.59 -6.52
C GLU A 92 -9.00 11.07 -6.44
N ASP A 93 -9.11 10.53 -5.22
CA ASP A 93 -9.64 9.20 -4.84
C ASP A 93 -8.82 8.58 -3.69
N ASP A 94 -9.09 9.01 -2.46
CA ASP A 94 -9.00 8.07 -1.32
C ASP A 94 -10.17 7.06 -1.46
N LYS A 95 -10.17 6.25 -2.53
CA LYS A 95 -11.16 5.19 -2.70
C LYS A 95 -11.06 4.27 -1.47
N PRO A 96 -12.19 3.89 -0.83
CA PRO A 96 -12.16 2.98 0.31
C PRO A 96 -11.34 1.74 -0.05
N VAL A 97 -10.58 1.23 0.94
CA VAL A 97 -9.82 -0.02 0.80
C VAL A 97 -10.80 -1.07 0.27
N GLN A 98 -10.61 -1.50 -0.97
CA GLN A 98 -11.41 -2.56 -1.57
C GLN A 98 -11.11 -3.83 -0.75
N LEU A 99 -12.10 -4.28 0.00
CA LEU A 99 -12.07 -5.56 0.68
C LEU A 99 -11.92 -6.64 -0.41
N PRO A 100 -10.96 -7.57 -0.31
CA PRO A 100 -11.01 -8.76 -1.17
C PRO A 100 -12.32 -9.51 -0.87
N GLU A 101 -13.05 -9.90 -1.93
CA GLU A 101 -14.18 -10.83 -1.82
C GLU A 101 -13.76 -12.16 -1.18
#